data_AF-A0AA36AJF9-F1
#
_entry.id   AF-A0AA36AJF9-F1
#
_cell.length_a   1.000
_cell.length_b   1.000
_cell.length_c   1.000
_cell.angle_alpha   90.00
_cell.angle_beta   90.00
_cell.angle_gamma   90.00
#
_symmetry.space_group_name_H-M   'P 1'
#
loop_
_entity.id
_entity.type
_entity.pdbx_description
1 polymer ?
#
loop_
_entity_poly.entity_id
_entity_poly.type
_entity_poly.pdbx_seq_one_letter_code
_entity_poly.pdbx_strand_id
1 'polypeptide(L)'
;MAPNYLCCIKVVNKLFESNTVDKRKLLEERTNLIKFVANMIVLPACRIDPLDLDGSIEKILDPKSNLGYRFERKIAEKITKKTVATTEGNSIRK
;
A
#
# COMPACT_ATOMS: atom_id res chain seq x y z
N MET A 1 10.09 16.86 7.71
CA MET A 1 10.56 16.42 6.37
C MET A 1 9.50 15.47 5.84
N ALA A 2 8.71 15.87 4.82
CA ALA A 2 7.60 15.05 4.32
C ALA A 2 8.15 13.75 3.69
N PRO A 3 7.51 12.58 3.87
CA PRO A 3 8.09 11.33 3.44
C PRO A 3 8.10 11.26 1.91
N ASN A 4 9.29 10.98 1.34
CA ASN A 4 9.61 10.95 -0.09
C ASN A 4 8.88 9.84 -0.91
N TYR A 5 7.85 9.19 -0.36
CA TYR A 5 7.15 8.06 -0.99
C TYR A 5 6.46 8.45 -2.30
N LEU A 6 5.96 9.69 -2.40
CA LEU A 6 5.33 10.19 -3.61
C LEU A 6 6.33 10.25 -4.79
N CYS A 7 7.61 10.48 -4.51
CA CYS A 7 8.66 10.45 -5.52
C CYS A 7 8.85 9.03 -6.07
N CYS A 8 8.99 8.04 -5.19
CA CYS A 8 9.14 6.63 -5.56
C CYS A 8 7.95 6.11 -6.38
N ILE A 9 6.72 6.45 -5.98
CA ILE A 9 5.50 6.09 -6.73
C ILE A 9 5.51 6.71 -8.13
N LYS A 10 5.87 7.99 -8.25
CA LYS A 10 5.94 8.67 -9.55
C LYS A 10 6.98 8.06 -10.48
N VAL A 11 8.13 7.65 -9.95
CA VAL A 11 9.19 6.98 -10.73
C VAL A 11 8.70 5.64 -11.29
N VAL A 12 8.11 4.80 -10.43
CA VAL A 12 7.57 3.50 -10.86
C VAL A 12 6.43 3.68 -11.86
N ASN A 13 5.49 4.60 -11.63
CA ASN A 13 4.39 4.86 -12.56
C ASN A 13 4.89 5.31 -13.93
N LYS A 14 5.88 6.20 -13.97
CA LYS A 14 6.49 6.64 -15.24
C LYS A 14 7.14 5.48 -16.00
N LEU A 15 7.73 4.52 -15.29
CA LEU A 15 8.29 3.32 -15.91
C LEU A 15 7.20 2.40 -16.45
N PHE A 16 6.05 2.27 -15.77
CA PHE A 16 4.90 1.53 -16.27
C PHE A 16 4.25 2.17 -17.50
N GLU A 17 4.26 3.49 -17.60
CA GLU A 17 3.71 4.24 -18.74
C GLU A 17 4.64 4.22 -19.97
N SER A 18 5.89 3.78 -19.82
CA SER A 18 6.87 3.76 -20.91
C SER A 18 6.74 2.49 -21.76
N ASN A 19 6.46 2.65 -23.05
CA ASN A 19 6.39 1.54 -24.02
C ASN A 19 7.74 0.86 -24.31
N THR A 20 8.86 1.47 -23.94
CA THR A 20 10.22 0.97 -24.22
C THR A 20 10.99 0.58 -22.96
N VAL A 21 10.30 0.43 -21.83
CA VAL A 21 10.96 0.22 -20.55
C VAL A 21 11.63 -1.15 -20.47
N ASP A 22 12.86 -1.14 -19.92
CA ASP A 22 13.55 -2.37 -19.56
C ASP A 22 12.81 -3.05 -18.40
N LYS A 23 12.30 -4.26 -18.66
CA LYS A 23 11.54 -5.07 -17.70
C LYS A 23 12.33 -5.34 -16.41
N ARG A 24 13.67 -5.41 -16.47
CA ARG A 24 14.50 -5.61 -15.27
C ARG A 24 14.51 -4.35 -14.38
N LYS A 25 14.65 -3.17 -14.99
CA LYS A 25 14.57 -1.89 -14.27
C LYS A 25 13.18 -1.67 -13.67
N LEU A 26 12.13 -2.03 -14.39
CA LEU A 26 10.77 -1.96 -13.86
C LEU A 26 10.59 -2.85 -12.62
N LEU A 27 11.11 -4.08 -12.68
CA LEU A 27 11.06 -5.01 -11.56
C LEU A 27 11.85 -4.49 -10.35
N GLU A 28 13.04 -3.96 -10.59
CA GLU A 28 13.91 -3.39 -9.56
C GLU A 28 13.25 -2.21 -8.85
N GLU A 29 12.74 -1.23 -9.61
CA GLU A 29 12.10 -0.04 -9.07
C GLU A 29 10.80 -0.36 -8.34
N ARG A 30 10.01 -1.32 -8.86
CA ARG A 30 8.84 -1.84 -8.16
C ARG A 30 9.23 -2.52 -6.84
N THR A 31 10.31 -3.29 -6.84
CA THR A 31 10.81 -3.98 -5.65
C THR A 31 11.25 -2.99 -4.58
N ASN A 32 11.98 -1.95 -4.99
CA ASN A 32 12.41 -0.87 -4.10
C ASN A 32 11.23 -0.11 -3.49
N LEU A 33 10.17 0.14 -4.27
CA LEU A 33 8.94 0.74 -3.77
C LEU A 33 8.25 -0.13 -2.71
N ILE A 34 8.15 -1.45 -2.95
CA ILE A 34 7.55 -2.39 -1.99
C ILE A 34 8.33 -2.39 -0.68
N LYS A 35 9.67 -2.51 -0.74
CA LYS A 35 10.53 -2.46 0.45
C LYS A 35 10.39 -1.16 1.22
N PHE A 36 10.34 -0.02 0.52
CA PHE A 36 10.18 1.29 1.14
C PHE A 36 8.84 1.43 1.86
N VAL A 37 7.74 1.02 1.22
CA VAL A 37 6.40 1.08 1.83
C VAL A 37 6.31 0.12 3.00
N ALA A 38 6.81 -1.11 2.85
CA ALA A 38 6.82 -2.09 3.93
C ALA A 38 7.55 -1.57 5.17
N ASN A 39 8.73 -0.97 5.00
CA ASN A 39 9.51 -0.39 6.10
C ASN A 39 8.78 0.74 6.86
N MET A 40 7.74 1.35 6.28
CA MET A 40 6.90 2.34 6.99
C MET A 40 5.74 1.70 7.77
N ILE A 41 5.39 0.45 7.47
CA ILE A 41 4.24 -0.25 8.03
C ILE A 41 4.69 -1.30 9.04
N VAL A 42 5.85 -1.91 8.84
CA VAL A 42 6.42 -2.92 9.74
C VAL A 42 7.21 -2.28 10.87
N LEU A 43 7.28 -2.95 12.00
CA LEU A 43 8.11 -2.53 13.13
C LEU A 43 9.60 -2.53 12.71
N PRO A 44 10.35 -1.42 12.90
CA PRO A 44 11.77 -1.35 12.51
C PRO A 44 12.66 -2.39 13.18
N ALA A 45 12.24 -2.94 14.32
CA ALA A 45 12.95 -3.98 15.05
C ALA A 45 12.81 -5.38 14.39
N CYS A 46 11.80 -5.58 13.55
CA CYS A 46 11.58 -6.82 12.83
C CYS A 46 12.46 -6.84 11.57
N ARG A 47 13.63 -7.50 11.66
CA ARG A 47 14.53 -7.74 10.52
C ARG A 47 13.95 -8.81 9.57
N ILE A 48 12.89 -8.47 8.84
CA ILE A 48 12.22 -9.39 7.91
C ILE A 48 12.23 -8.80 6.50
N ASP A 49 12.42 -9.66 5.50
CA ASP A 49 12.27 -9.27 4.10
C ASP A 49 10.78 -9.19 3.74
N PRO A 50 10.24 -8.02 3.36
CA PRO A 50 8.84 -7.88 2.97
C PRO A 50 8.48 -8.60 1.66
N LEU A 51 9.45 -9.18 0.96
CA LEU A 51 9.23 -10.04 -0.20
C LEU A 51 9.22 -11.53 0.12
N ASP A 52 9.48 -11.89 1.37
CA ASP A 52 9.44 -13.29 1.80
C ASP A 52 8.01 -13.83 1.70
N LEU A 53 7.83 -14.86 0.86
CA LEU A 53 6.54 -15.49 0.61
C LEU A 53 6.08 -16.36 1.79
N ASP A 54 7.02 -16.84 2.60
CA ASP A 54 6.76 -17.67 3.77
C ASP A 54 6.62 -16.82 5.05
N GLY A 55 6.95 -15.54 4.97
CA GLY A 55 6.86 -14.56 6.05
C GLY A 55 5.44 -14.04 6.25
N SER A 56 4.81 -14.40 7.38
CA SER A 56 3.53 -13.80 7.77
C SER A 56 3.74 -12.33 8.21
N ILE A 57 3.49 -11.40 7.27
CA ILE A 57 3.64 -9.96 7.47
C ILE A 57 2.75 -9.43 8.61
N GLU A 58 1.62 -10.08 8.86
CA GLU A 58 0.64 -9.73 9.90
C GLU A 58 1.26 -9.68 11.31
N LYS A 59 2.25 -10.54 11.57
CA LYS A 59 2.92 -10.63 12.88
C LYS A 59 3.89 -9.48 13.16
N ILE A 60 4.21 -8.68 12.15
CA ILE A 60 5.22 -7.62 12.22
C ILE A 60 4.68 -6.24 11.83
N LEU A 61 3.38 -6.14 11.54
CA LEU A 61 2.72 -4.87 11.32
C LEU A 61 2.78 -4.03 12.59
N ASP A 62 3.10 -2.75 12.44
CA ASP A 62 2.94 -1.79 13.53
C ASP A 62 1.44 -1.68 13.88
N PRO A 63 1.04 -1.94 15.14
CA PRO A 63 -0.35 -1.81 15.57
C PRO A 63 -0.92 -0.40 15.40
N LYS A 64 -0.07 0.61 15.20
CA LYS A 64 -0.43 1.99 14.85
C LYS A 64 0.30 2.46 13.60
N SER A 65 0.34 1.63 12.55
CA SER A 65 0.88 2.04 11.25
C SER A 65 0.08 3.24 10.69
N ASN A 66 0.58 4.45 10.90
CA ASN A 66 -0.07 5.66 10.41
C ASN A 66 0.30 5.84 8.93
N LEU A 67 -0.62 5.52 8.02
CA LEU A 67 -0.47 5.74 6.57
C LEU A 67 -0.74 7.20 6.18
N GLY A 68 -1.04 8.03 7.18
CA GLY A 68 -1.23 9.46 7.08
C GLY A 68 -2.71 9.83 6.98
N TYR A 69 -3.07 10.91 7.67
CA TYR A 69 -4.46 11.37 7.86
C TYR A 69 -5.30 11.39 6.57
N ARG A 70 -4.75 11.90 5.46
CA ARG A 70 -5.49 11.98 4.19
C ARG A 70 -5.82 10.60 3.60
N PHE A 71 -4.93 9.63 3.76
CA PHE A 71 -5.13 8.28 3.26
C PHE A 71 -6.17 7.55 4.12
N GLU A 72 -5.96 7.57 5.45
CA GLU A 72 -6.87 6.94 6.41
C GLU A 72 -8.29 7.50 6.31
N ARG A 73 -8.44 8.82 6.14
CA ARG A 73 -9.76 9.44 5.95
C ARG A 73 -10.44 8.99 4.66
N LYS A 74 -9.71 8.90 3.55
CA LYS A 74 -10.25 8.38 2.28
C LYS A 74 -10.66 6.91 2.38
N ILE A 75 -9.89 6.10 3.11
CA ILE A 75 -10.24 4.69 3.35
C ILE A 75 -11.50 4.61 4.21
N ALA A 76 -11.59 5.37 5.29
CA ALA A 76 -12.79 5.44 6.12
C ALA A 76 -14.02 5.86 5.30
N GLU A 77 -13.92 6.91 4.50
CA GLU A 77 -14.99 7.35 3.59
C GLU A 77 -15.44 6.24 2.63
N LYS A 78 -14.50 5.47 2.07
CA LYS A 78 -14.81 4.34 1.17
C LYS A 78 -15.46 3.17 1.92
N ILE A 79 -15.00 2.84 3.12
CA ILE A 79 -15.59 1.78 3.95
C ILE A 79 -17.03 2.17 4.29
N THR A 80 -17.27 3.39 4.77
CA THR A 80 -18.61 3.88 5.09
C THR A 80 -19.55 3.81 3.89
N LYS A 81 -19.10 4.26 2.70
CA LYS A 81 -19.91 4.17 1.46
C LYS A 81 -20.24 2.72 1.08
N LYS A 82 -19.28 1.80 1.24
CA LYS A 82 -19.49 0.37 0.94
C LYS A 82 -20.49 -0.27 1.92
N THR A 83 -20.42 0.07 3.20
CA THR A 83 -21.35 -0.42 4.21
C THR A 83 -22.77 0.07 3.91
N VAL A 84 -22.95 1.36 3.60
CA VAL A 84 -24.25 1.95 3.25
C VAL A 84 -24.87 1.25 2.02
N ALA A 85 -24.09 1.04 0.96
CA ALA A 85 -24.57 0.34 -0.24
C ALA A 85 -24.98 -1.12 0.02
N THR A 86 -24.33 -1.78 0.99
CA THR A 86 -24.64 -3.17 1.36
C THR A 86 -25.91 -3.24 2.22
N THR A 87 -26.13 -2.24 3.09
CA THR A 87 -27.35 -2.12 3.89
C THR A 87 -28.58 -1.81 3.03
N GLU A 88 -28.44 -0.92 2.04
CA GLU A 88 -29.50 -0.60 1.07
C GLU A 88 -29.85 -1.81 0.19
N GLY A 89 -28.86 -2.55 -0.31
CA GLY A 89 -29.08 -3.75 -1.12
C GLY A 89 -29.79 -4.89 -0.37
N ASN A 90 -29.63 -4.98 0.95
CA ASN A 90 -30.33 -5.96 1.79
C ASN A 90 -31.74 -5.50 2.19
N SER A 91 -32.00 -4.19 2.25
CA SER A 91 -33.33 -3.67 2.58
C SER A 91 -34.31 -3.74 1.40
N ILE A 92 -33.82 -3.84 0.16
CA ILE A 92 -34.63 -3.97 -1.07
C ILE A 92 -34.99 -5.44 -1.35
N ARG A 93 -34.32 -6.42 -0.73
CA ARG A 93 -34.56 -7.87 -0.92
C ARG A 93 -35.46 -8.51 0.14
N LYS A 94 -36.14 -7.71 0.97
CA LYS A 94 -37.15 -8.18 1.92
C LYS A 94 -38.55 -7.83 1.43
#